data_AF-A0A944PJ50-F1
#
_entry.id   AF-A0A944PJ50-F1
#
_cell.length_a   1.000
_cell.length_b   1.000
_cell.length_c   1.000
_cell.angle_alpha   90.00
_cell.angle_beta   90.00
_cell.angle_gamma   90.00
#
_symmetry.space_group_name_H-M   'P 1'
#
loop_
_entity.id
_entity.type
_entity.pdbx_description
1 polymer ?
#
loop_
_entity_poly.entity_id
_entity_poly.type
_entity_poly.pdbx_seq_one_letter_code
_entity_poly.pdbx_strand_id
1 'polypeptide(L)'
;MRTSGRDPLKALGQSTAALVCGLMLASCTSGEPEAKNEQPPCGISPSSQEGVLLRDVIAADAFDALVYNSTSEVVATLRRALPETGPEHRIPMRTRCALWAVGQDGGGGVTFRFGWVSRASKEVQYPLPNGVPFEVEGGTFGQANDVDTTLYVGCEMPGELGEASKSAWFHAKAEHSVSSTPAAVDQAARDRQTALTYLMARRITEALGCENKPLEKPPVVKPLPSP
;
A
#
# COMPACT_ATOMS: atom_id res chain seq x y z
N MET A 1 69.67 42.47 21.18
CA MET A 1 70.14 42.66 19.78
C MET A 1 68.91 42.51 18.89
N ARG A 2 68.22 43.55 18.37
CA ARG A 2 68.67 44.59 17.40
C ARG A 2 69.47 43.91 16.29
N THR A 3 69.08 43.85 15.01
CA THR A 3 68.23 44.64 14.09
C THR A 3 68.01 43.72 12.85
N SER A 4 67.08 43.89 11.91
CA SER A 4 66.84 45.08 11.10
C SER A 4 65.65 44.80 10.18
N GLY A 5 64.70 45.74 10.13
CA GLY A 5 63.81 45.87 8.98
C GLY A 5 64.52 46.59 7.83
N ARG A 6 63.95 46.44 6.63
CA ARG A 6 64.05 47.39 5.51
C ARG A 6 62.89 47.12 4.57
N ASP A 7 61.92 48.03 4.58
CA ASP A 7 61.13 48.35 3.39
C ASP A 7 61.95 49.34 2.53
N PRO A 8 61.77 49.34 1.19
CA PRO A 8 60.94 50.42 0.66
C PRO A 8 60.04 50.05 -0.55
N LEU A 9 58.99 50.86 -0.61
CA LEU A 9 58.00 51.12 -1.65
C LEU A 9 58.45 51.20 -3.12
N LYS A 10 57.49 50.78 -3.98
CA LYS A 10 56.99 51.41 -5.23
C LYS A 10 57.70 51.19 -6.58
N ALA A 11 56.99 50.38 -7.39
CA ALA A 11 56.19 50.79 -8.57
C ALA A 11 56.75 50.60 -10.00
N LEU A 12 55.81 50.15 -10.85
CA LEU A 12 55.72 50.18 -12.33
C LEU A 12 56.64 49.18 -13.09
N GLY A 13 56.18 48.39 -14.05
CA GLY A 13 54.89 48.27 -14.72
C GLY A 13 54.97 47.26 -15.87
N GLN A 14 53.84 47.10 -16.56
CA GLN A 14 53.64 46.49 -17.89
C GLN A 14 53.48 44.95 -17.97
N SER A 15 52.20 44.57 -17.92
CA SER A 15 51.46 43.81 -18.94
C SER A 15 52.16 42.66 -19.67
N THR A 16 51.71 41.45 -19.36
CA THR A 16 51.50 40.41 -20.37
C THR A 16 50.18 39.71 -20.07
N ALA A 17 49.29 39.74 -21.05
CA ALA A 17 47.96 39.17 -20.98
C ALA A 17 48.02 37.65 -20.87
N ALA A 18 47.23 37.08 -19.97
CA ALA A 18 46.78 35.70 -20.05
C ALA A 18 45.25 35.70 -19.87
N LEU A 19 44.57 35.53 -21.00
CA LEU A 19 43.15 35.14 -21.03
C LEU A 19 43.00 33.84 -20.23
N VAL A 20 42.23 33.89 -19.15
CA VAL A 20 41.60 32.69 -18.59
C VAL A 20 40.09 32.87 -18.77
N CYS A 21 39.57 32.20 -19.79
CA CYS A 21 38.15 32.06 -20.05
C CYS A 21 37.46 31.40 -18.84
N GLY A 22 36.28 31.93 -18.50
CA GLY A 22 35.48 31.48 -17.38
C GLY A 22 34.86 30.10 -17.58
N LEU A 23 34.64 29.44 -16.45
CA LEU A 23 33.57 28.47 -16.23
C LEU A 23 32.88 28.89 -14.93
N MET A 24 31.96 29.84 -15.03
CA MET A 24 30.91 30.00 -14.04
C MET A 24 29.99 28.79 -14.19
N LEU A 25 30.24 27.73 -13.43
CA LEU A 25 29.23 26.71 -13.19
C LEU A 25 28.15 27.37 -12.32
N ALA A 26 27.18 28.00 -12.99
CA ALA A 26 25.87 28.18 -12.41
C ALA A 26 25.33 26.76 -12.16
N SER A 27 25.52 26.26 -10.94
CA SER A 27 24.74 25.14 -10.44
C SER A 27 23.29 25.60 -10.35
N CYS A 28 22.60 25.58 -11.49
CA CYS A 28 21.18 25.32 -11.52
C CYS A 28 21.02 23.96 -10.87
N THR A 29 20.86 23.94 -9.55
CA THR A 29 20.13 22.85 -8.91
C THR A 29 18.73 22.94 -9.48
N SER A 30 18.52 22.30 -10.63
CA SER A 30 17.19 21.80 -10.96
C SER A 30 16.77 21.04 -9.73
N GLY A 31 15.81 21.58 -8.97
CA GLY A 31 15.16 20.80 -7.95
C GLY A 31 14.64 19.57 -8.68
N GLU A 32 15.34 18.46 -8.51
CA GLU A 32 14.70 17.15 -8.63
C GLU A 32 13.44 17.30 -7.80
N PRO A 33 12.25 17.11 -8.38
CA PRO A 33 11.07 17.03 -7.55
C PRO A 33 11.41 15.97 -6.52
N GLU A 34 11.36 16.33 -5.23
CA GLU A 34 11.33 15.34 -4.17
C GLU A 34 10.29 14.33 -4.62
N ALA A 35 10.74 13.17 -5.10
CA ALA A 35 9.87 12.05 -5.31
C ALA A 35 9.36 11.80 -3.90
N LYS A 36 8.15 12.29 -3.61
CA LYS A 36 7.41 11.87 -2.42
C LYS A 36 7.60 10.37 -2.43
N ASN A 37 8.20 9.84 -1.37
CA ASN A 37 8.31 8.42 -1.12
C ASN A 37 6.89 7.88 -1.01
N GLU A 38 6.19 7.75 -2.14
CA GLU A 38 4.88 7.17 -2.25
C GLU A 38 5.10 5.69 -2.05
N GLN A 39 4.99 5.28 -0.79
CA GLN A 39 5.10 3.89 -0.43
C GLN A 39 4.01 3.14 -1.23
N PRO A 40 4.40 2.13 -2.03
CA PRO A 40 3.44 1.39 -2.82
C PRO A 40 2.43 0.68 -1.90
N PRO A 41 1.28 0.22 -2.42
CA PRO A 41 0.25 -0.41 -1.59
C PRO A 41 0.79 -1.57 -0.75
N CYS A 42 1.70 -2.36 -1.34
CA CYS A 42 2.41 -3.48 -0.72
C CYS A 42 3.80 -3.09 -0.16
N GLY A 43 4.10 -1.81 0.08
CA GLY A 43 5.37 -1.35 0.65
C GLY A 43 5.48 -1.70 2.13
N ILE A 44 5.67 -2.99 2.45
CA ILE A 44 5.87 -3.48 3.81
C ILE A 44 7.37 -3.56 4.08
N SER A 45 7.83 -2.81 5.08
CA SER A 45 9.23 -2.93 5.52
C SER A 45 9.46 -4.29 6.18
N PRO A 46 10.49 -5.06 5.81
CA PRO A 46 10.80 -6.34 6.44
C PRO A 46 11.02 -6.24 7.96
N SER A 47 11.53 -5.11 8.47
CA SER A 47 11.79 -4.93 9.90
C SER A 47 10.58 -4.45 10.70
N SER A 48 9.44 -4.22 10.06
CA SER A 48 8.22 -3.73 10.73
C SER A 48 7.41 -4.87 11.36
N GLN A 49 6.49 -4.53 12.28
CA GLN A 49 5.52 -5.49 12.82
C GLN A 49 4.64 -6.10 11.71
N GLU A 50 4.28 -5.32 10.68
CA GLU A 50 3.56 -5.82 9.51
C GLU A 50 4.43 -6.79 8.69
N GLY A 51 5.75 -6.58 8.65
CA GLY A 51 6.70 -7.49 8.03
C GLY A 51 6.80 -8.83 8.78
N VAL A 52 6.71 -8.82 10.12
CA VAL A 52 6.61 -10.04 10.94
C VAL A 52 5.32 -10.79 10.60
N LEU A 53 4.17 -10.10 10.60
CA LEU A 53 2.88 -10.69 10.24
C LEU A 53 2.88 -11.29 8.83
N LEU A 54 3.48 -10.60 7.86
CA LEU A 54 3.56 -11.11 6.48
C LEU A 54 4.36 -12.41 6.42
N ARG A 55 5.54 -12.45 7.03
CA ARG A 55 6.39 -13.66 7.08
C ARG A 55 5.66 -14.85 7.68
N ASP A 56 4.92 -14.60 8.75
CA ASP A 56 4.06 -15.55 9.43
C ASP A 56 2.93 -16.08 8.52
N VAL A 57 2.37 -15.23 7.66
CA VAL A 57 1.30 -15.58 6.70
C VAL A 57 1.82 -16.36 5.50
N ILE A 58 2.97 -15.97 4.92
CA ILE A 58 3.54 -16.63 3.74
C ILE A 58 4.49 -17.78 4.09
N ALA A 59 4.73 -17.99 5.39
CA ALA A 59 5.65 -18.98 5.96
C ALA A 59 7.08 -18.89 5.39
N ALA A 60 7.66 -17.68 5.38
CA ALA A 60 9.01 -17.45 4.86
C ALA A 60 9.78 -16.38 5.66
N ASP A 61 11.10 -16.49 5.69
CA ASP A 61 11.99 -15.55 6.41
C ASP A 61 12.24 -14.24 5.64
N ALA A 62 12.03 -14.25 4.33
CA ALA A 62 12.24 -13.12 3.45
C ALA A 62 11.16 -13.08 2.37
N PHE A 63 10.85 -11.86 1.91
CA PHE A 63 9.85 -11.62 0.88
C PHE A 63 10.23 -10.44 0.00
N ASP A 64 9.73 -10.47 -1.24
CA ASP A 64 9.81 -9.37 -2.19
C ASP A 64 8.41 -8.89 -2.56
N ALA A 65 8.30 -7.59 -2.82
CA ALA A 65 7.07 -6.98 -3.30
C ALA A 65 7.08 -6.88 -4.83
N LEU A 66 6.08 -7.48 -5.49
CA LEU A 66 5.75 -7.20 -6.88
C LEU A 66 4.69 -6.09 -6.91
N VAL A 67 5.14 -4.88 -7.20
CA VAL A 67 4.32 -3.69 -7.28
C VAL A 67 3.97 -3.42 -8.74
N TYR A 68 2.70 -3.57 -9.09
CA TYR A 68 2.22 -3.28 -10.45
C TYR A 68 1.77 -1.84 -10.63
N ASN A 69 1.34 -1.18 -9.54
CA ASN A 69 0.84 0.20 -9.55
C ASN A 69 1.26 0.89 -8.25
N SER A 70 1.58 2.19 -8.34
CA SER A 70 1.73 3.09 -7.19
C SER A 70 0.40 3.27 -6.44
N THR A 71 0.46 3.71 -5.18
CA THR A 71 -0.74 3.97 -4.38
C THR A 71 -1.62 5.05 -5.02
N SER A 72 -1.02 6.09 -5.61
CA SER A 72 -1.75 7.15 -6.31
C SER A 72 -2.49 6.64 -7.55
N GLU A 73 -1.89 5.74 -8.35
CA GLU A 73 -2.56 5.08 -9.48
C GLU A 73 -3.72 4.19 -9.04
N VAL A 74 -3.54 3.45 -7.93
CA VAL A 74 -4.62 2.66 -7.31
C VAL A 74 -5.80 3.55 -6.92
N VAL A 75 -5.53 4.64 -6.20
CA VAL A 75 -6.55 5.60 -5.74
C VAL A 75 -7.25 6.27 -6.92
N ALA A 76 -6.51 6.70 -7.93
CA ALA A 76 -7.08 7.34 -9.12
C ALA A 76 -8.03 6.38 -9.87
N THR A 77 -7.65 5.11 -9.98
CA THR A 77 -8.48 4.07 -10.60
C THR A 77 -9.75 3.82 -9.80
N LEU A 78 -9.64 3.70 -8.47
CA LEU A 78 -10.79 3.50 -7.59
C LEU A 78 -11.75 4.69 -7.61
N ARG A 79 -11.24 5.94 -7.62
CA ARG A 79 -12.07 7.14 -7.72
C ARG A 79 -12.86 7.20 -9.03
N ARG A 80 -12.23 6.83 -10.14
CA ARG A 80 -12.89 6.78 -11.46
C ARG A 80 -13.95 5.68 -11.53
N ALA A 81 -13.68 4.53 -10.91
CA ALA A 81 -14.59 3.39 -10.93
C ALA A 81 -15.83 3.58 -10.03
N LEU A 82 -15.73 4.37 -8.96
CA LEU A 82 -16.81 4.49 -7.97
C LEU A 82 -18.15 4.95 -8.57
N PRO A 83 -18.23 6.02 -9.39
CA PRO A 83 -19.49 6.43 -10.04
C PRO A 83 -20.06 5.39 -11.00
N GLU A 84 -19.21 4.51 -11.55
CA GLU A 84 -19.60 3.43 -12.47
C GLU A 84 -20.13 2.20 -11.72
N THR A 85 -20.10 2.21 -10.38
CA THR A 85 -20.61 1.11 -9.54
C THR A 85 -22.14 1.12 -9.58
N GLY A 86 -22.68 0.55 -10.65
CA GLY A 86 -24.12 0.37 -10.83
C GLY A 86 -24.72 -0.63 -9.82
N PRO A 87 -26.06 -0.67 -9.70
CA PRO A 87 -26.75 -1.46 -8.68
C PRO A 87 -26.47 -2.97 -8.76
N GLU A 88 -26.19 -3.49 -9.96
CA GLU A 88 -25.96 -4.91 -10.22
C GLU A 88 -24.57 -5.23 -10.79
N HIS A 89 -23.66 -4.25 -10.86
CA HIS A 89 -22.40 -4.43 -11.55
C HIS A 89 -21.23 -4.77 -10.61
N ARG A 90 -20.59 -5.90 -10.92
CA ARG A 90 -19.23 -6.19 -10.50
C ARG A 90 -18.27 -5.33 -11.31
N ILE A 91 -17.62 -4.36 -10.69
CA ILE A 91 -16.39 -3.82 -11.26
C ILE A 91 -15.31 -4.86 -10.96
N PRO A 92 -14.71 -5.53 -11.96
CA PRO A 92 -13.66 -6.50 -11.70
C PRO A 92 -12.55 -5.82 -10.91
N MET A 93 -12.11 -6.44 -9.82
CA MET A 93 -10.98 -5.92 -9.04
C MET A 93 -9.72 -6.06 -9.89
N ARG A 94 -9.28 -4.95 -10.51
CA ARG A 94 -8.15 -4.93 -11.44
C ARG A 94 -6.86 -4.51 -10.76
N THR A 95 -6.97 -3.74 -9.68
CA THR A 95 -5.81 -3.16 -9.02
C THR A 95 -5.14 -4.17 -8.13
N ARG A 96 -3.85 -4.46 -8.38
CA ARG A 96 -3.10 -5.53 -7.70
C ARG A 96 -1.79 -5.03 -7.11
N CYS A 97 -1.43 -5.60 -5.97
CA CYS A 97 -0.05 -5.71 -5.53
C CYS A 97 0.16 -7.10 -4.93
N ALA A 98 1.38 -7.64 -5.01
CA ALA A 98 1.67 -8.99 -4.53
C ALA A 98 2.97 -9.05 -3.73
N LEU A 99 3.04 -10.00 -2.81
CA LEU A 99 4.20 -10.27 -1.96
C LEU A 99 4.51 -11.76 -2.04
N TRP A 100 5.77 -12.11 -2.26
CA TRP A 100 6.20 -13.49 -2.50
C TRP A 100 7.41 -13.84 -1.65
N ALA A 101 7.47 -15.07 -1.16
CA ALA A 101 8.65 -15.60 -0.50
C ALA A 101 9.87 -15.58 -1.42
N VAL A 102 11.05 -15.30 -0.86
CA VAL A 102 12.33 -15.28 -1.58
C VAL A 102 13.16 -16.52 -1.23
N GLY A 103 13.69 -17.20 -2.25
CA GLY A 103 14.73 -18.22 -2.06
C GLY A 103 14.26 -19.51 -1.36
N GLN A 104 12.96 -19.73 -1.22
CA GLN A 104 12.39 -20.96 -0.66
C GLN A 104 11.52 -21.67 -1.68
N ASP A 105 11.95 -22.86 -2.12
CA ASP A 105 11.13 -23.78 -2.90
C ASP A 105 9.89 -24.16 -2.07
N GLY A 106 8.70 -23.85 -2.59
CA GLY A 106 7.44 -24.04 -1.89
C GLY A 106 7.02 -22.87 -0.99
N GLY A 107 7.76 -21.76 -0.94
CA GLY A 107 7.36 -20.57 -0.19
C GLY A 107 6.03 -19.97 -0.71
N GLY A 108 5.20 -19.47 0.22
CA GLY A 108 3.90 -18.90 -0.11
C GLY A 108 3.97 -17.50 -0.70
N GLY A 109 2.80 -16.98 -1.05
CA GLY A 109 2.64 -15.64 -1.60
C GLY A 109 1.23 -15.14 -1.37
N VAL A 110 1.06 -13.83 -1.46
CA VAL A 110 -0.24 -13.18 -1.32
C VAL A 110 -0.41 -12.10 -2.38
N THR A 111 -1.55 -12.11 -3.04
CA THR A 111 -1.97 -11.07 -3.98
C THR A 111 -3.15 -10.32 -3.42
N PHE A 112 -3.04 -8.99 -3.33
CA PHE A 112 -4.13 -8.11 -2.93
C PHE A 112 -4.82 -7.52 -4.15
N ARG A 113 -6.14 -7.38 -4.06
CA ARG A 113 -7.03 -6.80 -5.05
C ARG A 113 -7.95 -5.79 -4.37
N PHE A 114 -8.23 -4.69 -5.05
CA PHE A 114 -9.11 -3.62 -4.55
C PHE A 114 -10.18 -3.24 -5.59
N GLY A 115 -11.35 -2.84 -5.11
CA GLY A 115 -12.46 -2.39 -5.94
C GLY A 115 -13.63 -1.85 -5.14
N TRP A 116 -14.76 -1.67 -5.82
CA TRP A 116 -16.03 -1.28 -5.23
C TRP A 116 -17.08 -2.34 -5.53
N VAL A 117 -18.02 -2.51 -4.62
CA VAL A 117 -19.24 -3.31 -4.83
C VAL A 117 -20.43 -2.51 -4.33
N SER A 118 -21.53 -2.51 -5.09
CA SER A 118 -22.78 -1.89 -4.66
C SER A 118 -23.27 -2.50 -3.34
N ARG A 119 -23.74 -1.68 -2.40
CA ARG A 119 -24.34 -2.17 -1.14
C ARG A 119 -25.63 -2.97 -1.39
N ALA A 120 -26.30 -2.73 -2.51
CA ALA A 120 -27.48 -3.48 -2.94
C ALA A 120 -27.12 -4.80 -3.65
N SER A 121 -25.83 -5.02 -3.96
CA SER A 121 -25.39 -6.22 -4.65
C SER A 121 -25.58 -7.46 -3.77
N LYS A 122 -26.19 -8.50 -4.35
CA LYS A 122 -26.24 -9.83 -3.73
C LYS A 122 -24.86 -10.48 -3.64
N GLU A 123 -23.85 -9.95 -4.34
CA GLU A 123 -22.51 -10.52 -4.34
C GLU A 123 -21.84 -10.49 -2.96
N VAL A 124 -22.17 -9.48 -2.15
CA VAL A 124 -21.71 -9.37 -0.76
C VAL A 124 -22.17 -10.58 0.09
N GLN A 125 -23.24 -11.26 -0.35
CA GLN A 125 -23.83 -12.41 0.33
C GLN A 125 -23.32 -13.75 -0.21
N TYR A 126 -22.54 -13.79 -1.30
CA TYR A 126 -22.02 -15.05 -1.80
C TYR A 126 -20.94 -15.60 -0.87
N PRO A 127 -21.15 -16.80 -0.29
CA PRO A 127 -20.16 -17.37 0.60
C PRO A 127 -18.91 -17.81 -0.16
N LEU A 128 -17.74 -17.61 0.44
CA LEU A 128 -16.53 -18.30 -0.04
C LEU A 128 -16.71 -19.80 0.22
N PRO A 129 -16.20 -20.69 -0.64
CA PRO A 129 -16.16 -22.13 -0.33
C PRO A 129 -15.45 -22.35 1.00
N ASN A 130 -16.11 -23.00 1.96
CA ASN A 130 -15.62 -23.18 3.35
C ASN A 130 -15.20 -21.86 4.04
N GLY A 131 -15.82 -20.75 3.64
CA GLY A 131 -15.61 -19.42 4.20
C GLY A 131 -16.15 -19.34 5.61
N VAL A 132 -15.33 -18.82 6.52
CA VAL A 132 -15.75 -18.43 7.86
C VAL A 132 -16.06 -16.94 7.81
N PRO A 133 -17.30 -16.52 8.08
CA PRO A 133 -17.64 -15.11 8.18
C PRO A 133 -16.98 -14.50 9.40
N PHE A 134 -16.59 -13.22 9.29
CA PHE A 134 -16.02 -12.46 10.39
C PHE A 134 -16.50 -11.02 10.37
N GLU A 135 -16.43 -10.40 11.53
CA GLU A 135 -16.55 -8.96 11.71
C GLU A 135 -15.29 -8.37 12.31
N VAL A 136 -15.04 -7.11 11.97
CA VAL A 136 -14.02 -6.26 12.57
C VAL A 136 -14.71 -4.99 13.08
N GLU A 137 -14.09 -4.30 14.03
CA GLU A 137 -14.62 -3.03 14.52
C GLU A 137 -14.97 -2.04 13.38
N GLY A 138 -15.97 -1.18 13.63
CA GLY A 138 -16.38 -0.15 12.67
C GLY A 138 -17.31 -0.63 11.55
N GLY A 139 -17.98 -1.77 11.72
CA GLY A 139 -18.92 -2.30 10.74
C GLY A 139 -18.25 -2.87 9.49
N THR A 140 -16.95 -3.15 9.58
CA THR A 140 -16.19 -3.86 8.56
C THR A 140 -16.43 -5.36 8.72
N PHE A 141 -16.68 -6.06 7.62
CA PHE A 141 -17.02 -7.47 7.66
C PHE A 141 -16.46 -8.20 6.45
N GLY A 142 -16.49 -9.52 6.49
CA GLY A 142 -15.90 -10.31 5.43
C GLY A 142 -16.01 -11.80 5.64
N GLN A 143 -15.27 -12.54 4.81
CA GLN A 143 -15.14 -13.98 4.91
C GLN A 143 -13.70 -14.38 4.62
N ALA A 144 -13.19 -15.37 5.33
CA ALA A 144 -11.88 -15.96 5.10
C ALA A 144 -12.00 -17.48 4.95
N ASN A 145 -11.36 -18.04 3.94
CA ASN A 145 -11.08 -19.47 3.84
C ASN A 145 -9.56 -19.70 3.75
N ASP A 146 -9.14 -20.92 3.42
CA ASP A 146 -7.72 -21.29 3.39
C ASP A 146 -6.90 -20.52 2.33
N VAL A 147 -7.55 -19.96 1.32
CA VAL A 147 -6.91 -19.35 0.14
C VAL A 147 -7.32 -17.90 -0.11
N ASP A 148 -8.49 -17.48 0.36
CA ASP A 148 -9.08 -16.19 0.07
C ASP A 148 -9.51 -15.51 1.36
N THR A 149 -9.17 -14.23 1.49
CA THR A 149 -9.78 -13.32 2.45
C THR A 149 -10.48 -12.22 1.67
N THR A 150 -11.76 -11.99 1.96
CA THR A 150 -12.55 -10.89 1.41
C THR A 150 -12.97 -9.96 2.54
N LEU A 151 -12.82 -8.65 2.34
CA LEU A 151 -13.16 -7.60 3.29
C LEU A 151 -14.02 -6.52 2.62
N TYR A 152 -15.10 -6.12 3.28
CA TYR A 152 -15.98 -5.02 2.89
C TYR A 152 -15.94 -3.92 3.95
N VAL A 153 -15.70 -2.70 3.50
CA VAL A 153 -15.45 -1.54 4.36
C VAL A 153 -16.35 -0.39 3.93
N GLY A 154 -17.01 0.26 4.88
CA GLY A 154 -17.67 1.54 4.65
C GLY A 154 -16.62 2.62 4.43
N CYS A 155 -16.43 3.07 3.20
CA CYS A 155 -15.55 4.19 2.86
C CYS A 155 -16.39 5.31 2.25
N GLU A 156 -16.89 6.19 3.10
CA GLU A 156 -17.57 7.41 2.66
C GLU A 156 -16.51 8.45 2.30
N MET A 157 -16.66 9.14 1.16
CA MET A 157 -15.70 10.11 0.65
C MET A 157 -16.32 11.52 0.66
N PRO A 158 -15.55 12.58 0.91
CA PRO A 158 -16.07 13.94 0.80
C PRO A 158 -16.22 14.38 -0.67
N GLY A 159 -17.00 15.43 -0.90
CA GLY A 159 -17.09 16.12 -2.19
C GLY A 159 -17.93 15.40 -3.24
N GLU A 160 -17.52 15.51 -4.51
CA GLU A 160 -18.30 15.03 -5.67
C GLU A 160 -18.55 13.52 -5.68
N LEU A 161 -17.71 12.74 -4.99
CA LEU A 161 -17.86 11.29 -4.88
C LEU A 161 -18.70 10.84 -3.68
N GLY A 162 -19.20 11.78 -2.85
CA GLY A 162 -19.83 11.45 -1.58
C GLY A 162 -21.06 10.57 -1.71
N GLU A 163 -22.00 10.92 -2.59
CA GLU A 163 -23.21 10.11 -2.77
C GLU A 163 -22.92 8.72 -3.37
N ALA A 164 -21.98 8.63 -4.31
CA ALA A 164 -21.56 7.35 -4.87
C ALA A 164 -20.86 6.47 -3.82
N SER A 165 -20.05 7.06 -2.95
CA SER A 165 -19.32 6.32 -1.90
C SER A 165 -20.24 5.71 -0.85
N LYS A 166 -21.38 6.35 -0.55
CA LYS A 166 -22.39 5.86 0.40
C LYS A 166 -23.18 4.66 -0.13
N SER A 167 -23.30 4.52 -1.46
CA SER A 167 -24.02 3.42 -2.10
C SER A 167 -23.14 2.19 -2.39
N ALA A 168 -21.84 2.27 -2.10
CA ALA A 168 -20.88 1.19 -2.30
C ALA A 168 -20.19 0.76 -0.99
N TRP A 169 -19.64 -0.45 -1.01
CA TRP A 169 -18.62 -0.92 -0.09
C TRP A 169 -17.27 -0.88 -0.80
N PHE A 170 -16.25 -0.36 -0.12
CA PHE A 170 -14.87 -0.62 -0.53
C PHE A 170 -14.61 -2.11 -0.33
N HIS A 171 -14.16 -2.78 -1.38
CA HIS A 171 -13.93 -4.22 -1.40
C HIS A 171 -12.44 -4.48 -1.54
N ALA A 172 -11.86 -5.19 -0.56
CA ALA A 172 -10.50 -5.69 -0.59
C ALA A 172 -10.51 -7.22 -0.60
N LYS A 173 -9.67 -7.83 -1.42
CA LYS A 173 -9.52 -9.28 -1.51
C LYS A 173 -8.04 -9.64 -1.46
N ALA A 174 -7.66 -10.55 -0.58
CA ALA A 174 -6.36 -11.23 -0.60
C ALA A 174 -6.54 -12.66 -1.11
N GLU A 175 -5.64 -13.08 -1.99
CA GLU A 175 -5.53 -14.46 -2.47
C GLU A 175 -4.15 -14.99 -2.06
N HIS A 176 -4.13 -16.07 -1.29
CA HIS A 176 -2.95 -16.70 -0.70
C HIS A 176 -2.61 -17.95 -1.49
N SER A 177 -1.38 -18.04 -2.00
CA SER A 177 -0.87 -19.27 -2.60
C SER A 177 -0.31 -20.16 -1.49
N VAL A 178 -0.89 -21.34 -1.33
CA VAL A 178 -0.47 -22.34 -0.34
C VAL A 178 0.84 -23.02 -0.74
N SER A 179 1.73 -23.23 0.24
CA SER A 179 2.98 -23.97 0.09
C SER A 179 2.72 -25.47 -0.13
N SER A 180 2.55 -25.92 -1.38
CA SER A 180 2.62 -27.32 -1.89
C SER A 180 1.90 -28.48 -1.15
N THR A 181 1.24 -28.24 -0.03
CA THR A 181 0.47 -29.20 0.77
C THR A 181 -0.59 -28.43 1.57
N PRO A 182 -1.89 -28.64 1.30
CA PRO A 182 -2.96 -27.98 2.05
C PRO A 182 -3.10 -28.68 3.41
N ALA A 183 -2.31 -28.27 4.40
CA ALA A 183 -2.77 -28.39 5.77
C ALA A 183 -3.96 -27.43 5.91
N ALA A 184 -5.08 -27.91 6.46
CA ALA A 184 -6.22 -27.04 6.75
C ALA A 184 -5.73 -25.84 7.57
N VAL A 185 -6.05 -24.63 7.11
CA VAL A 185 -5.62 -23.40 7.78
C VAL A 185 -6.45 -23.26 9.06
N ASP A 186 -5.76 -23.26 10.20
CA ASP A 186 -6.43 -23.06 11.49
C ASP A 186 -6.99 -21.64 11.62
N GLN A 187 -7.86 -21.43 12.63
CA GLN A 187 -8.47 -20.12 12.83
C GLN A 187 -7.42 -19.02 13.08
N ALA A 188 -6.32 -19.33 13.77
CA ALA A 188 -5.26 -18.36 14.04
C ALA A 188 -4.55 -17.90 12.77
N ALA A 189 -4.37 -18.79 11.79
CA ALA A 189 -3.84 -18.44 10.48
C ALA A 189 -4.85 -17.63 9.65
N ARG A 190 -6.16 -17.95 9.70
CA ARG A 190 -7.21 -17.11 9.08
C ARG A 190 -7.27 -15.71 9.70
N ASP A 191 -7.09 -15.60 11.02
CA ASP A 191 -7.05 -14.31 11.72
C ASP A 191 -5.84 -13.48 11.28
N ARG A 192 -4.66 -14.11 11.11
CA ARG A 192 -3.46 -13.44 10.57
C ARG A 192 -3.64 -12.98 9.12
N GLN A 193 -4.23 -13.81 8.27
CA GLN A 193 -4.57 -13.46 6.88
C GLN A 193 -5.57 -12.29 6.81
N THR A 194 -6.57 -12.31 7.70
CA THR A 194 -7.58 -11.24 7.83
C THR A 194 -6.94 -9.94 8.30
N ALA A 195 -6.10 -9.99 9.34
CA ALA A 195 -5.37 -8.82 9.83
C ALA A 195 -4.47 -8.21 8.75
N LEU A 196 -3.77 -9.03 7.96
CA LEU A 196 -2.94 -8.54 6.86
C LEU A 196 -3.79 -7.85 5.78
N THR A 197 -4.92 -8.45 5.39
CA THR A 197 -5.86 -7.85 4.42
C THR A 197 -6.42 -6.53 4.93
N TYR A 198 -6.76 -6.45 6.22
CA TYR A 198 -7.21 -5.23 6.88
C TYR A 198 -6.16 -4.11 6.79
N LEU A 199 -4.89 -4.41 7.07
CA LEU A 199 -3.82 -3.42 7.00
C LEU A 199 -3.59 -2.90 5.57
N MET A 200 -3.69 -3.78 4.56
CA MET A 200 -3.62 -3.35 3.16
C MET A 200 -4.82 -2.49 2.77
N ALA A 201 -6.02 -2.86 3.20
CA ALA A 201 -7.24 -2.07 3.00
C ALA A 201 -7.15 -0.69 3.69
N ARG A 202 -6.56 -0.62 4.89
CA ARG A 202 -6.35 0.62 5.64
C ARG A 202 -5.53 1.62 4.82
N ARG A 203 -4.41 1.20 4.25
CA ARG A 203 -3.56 2.09 3.41
C ARG A 203 -4.34 2.70 2.25
N ILE A 204 -5.17 1.90 1.58
CA ILE A 204 -5.97 2.37 0.44
C ILE A 204 -7.12 3.27 0.89
N THR A 205 -7.81 2.95 1.97
CA THR A 205 -8.91 3.78 2.50
C THR A 205 -8.39 5.12 3.03
N GLU A 206 -7.23 5.14 3.70
CA GLU A 206 -6.54 6.38 4.09
C GLU A 206 -6.15 7.21 2.86
N ALA A 207 -5.57 6.59 1.83
CA ALA A 207 -5.18 7.28 0.60
C ALA A 207 -6.36 7.76 -0.25
N LEU A 208 -7.51 7.07 -0.21
CA LEU A 208 -8.76 7.53 -0.78
C LEU A 208 -9.27 8.79 -0.07
N GLY A 209 -8.96 8.93 1.23
CA GLY A 209 -9.47 10.00 2.08
C GLY A 209 -10.86 9.68 2.63
N CYS A 210 -11.11 8.43 2.99
CA CYS A 210 -12.40 8.04 3.58
C CYS A 210 -12.63 8.81 4.89
N GLU A 211 -13.83 9.35 5.05
CA GLU A 211 -14.27 10.03 6.26
C GLU A 211 -14.25 9.06 7.46
N ASN A 212 -14.04 9.61 8.66
CA ASN A 212 -14.00 8.87 9.93
C ASN A 212 -12.94 7.76 10.04
N LYS A 213 -12.06 7.61 9.03
CA LYS A 213 -10.95 6.63 9.00
C LYS A 213 -11.40 5.23 9.47
N PRO A 214 -12.20 4.52 8.67
CA PRO A 214 -12.92 3.31 9.10
C PRO A 214 -12.02 2.19 9.62
N LEU A 215 -10.73 2.21 9.27
CA LEU A 215 -9.74 1.20 9.63
C LEU A 215 -8.58 1.74 10.49
N GLU A 216 -8.77 2.87 11.20
CA GLU A 216 -7.68 3.49 12.00
C GLU A 216 -7.25 2.65 13.20
N LYS A 217 -8.15 1.85 13.75
CA LYS A 217 -7.87 1.00 14.90
C LYS A 217 -7.10 -0.27 14.49
N PRO A 218 -6.38 -0.92 15.42
CA PRO A 218 -5.82 -2.24 15.17
C PRO A 218 -6.91 -3.25 14.79
N PRO A 219 -6.63 -4.20 13.87
CA PRO A 219 -7.59 -5.24 13.51
C PRO A 219 -7.86 -6.16 14.70
N VAL A 220 -9.11 -6.20 15.15
CA VAL A 220 -9.63 -7.19 16.11
C VAL A 220 -10.65 -8.04 15.38
N VAL A 221 -10.21 -9.22 14.91
CA VAL A 221 -11.05 -10.14 14.15
C VAL A 221 -11.95 -10.92 15.09
N LYS A 222 -13.25 -10.88 14.85
CA LYS A 222 -14.25 -11.66 15.59
C LYS A 222 -14.89 -12.65 14.61
N PRO A 223 -14.60 -13.95 14.72
CA PRO A 223 -15.29 -14.96 13.95
C PRO A 223 -16.79 -14.90 14.26
N LEU A 224 -17.61 -14.97 13.21
CA LEU A 224 -19.05 -15.13 13.35
C LEU A 224 -19.40 -16.62 13.29
N PRO A 225 -20.40 -17.08 14.05
CA PRO A 225 -20.87 -18.45 13.93
C PRO A 225 -21.33 -18.71 12.48
N SER A 226 -20.96 -19.87 11.95
CA SER A 226 -21.52 -20.34 10.68
C SER A 226 -23.03 -20.60 10.85
N PRO A 227 -23.87 -20.23 9.86
CA PRO A 227 -25.31 -20.51 9.88
C PRO A 227 -25.64 -22.00 10.04
#